data_AF-D5BSZ6-F1
#
_entry.id   AF-D5BSZ6-F1
#
_cell.length_a   1.000
_cell.length_b   1.000
_cell.length_c   1.000
_cell.angle_alpha   90.00
_cell.angle_beta   90.00
_cell.angle_gamma   90.00
#
_symmetry.space_group_name_H-M   'P 1'
#
loop_
_entity.id
_entity.type
_entity.pdbx_description
1 polymer ?
#
loop_
_entity_poly.entity_id
_entity_poly.type
_entity_poly.pdbx_seq_one_letter_code
_entity_poly.pdbx_strand_id
1 'polypeptide(L)'
;MTKTHTSRSDIDRYLRVDHAGERAAQQIYKGQLAIMKNHAMGPEIQHMMEQEVEHLEAFETLLNERQVRPSLLDPLWGAAGFALGVATAAMGPKAAMACTIAVEEVIGEHYQKQAENLGEDEASLKKIVEKFRDDELEHRDIAIDHDGENAKHYDMLRAVIQRGCRTAIKVAEKI
;
A
#
# COMPACT_ATOMS: atom_id res chain seq x y z
N MET A 1 11.08 -14.68 -21.56
CA MET A 1 10.49 -14.03 -22.74
C MET A 1 9.81 -12.78 -22.24
N THR A 2 10.27 -11.60 -22.67
CA THR A 2 9.64 -10.32 -22.30
C THR A 2 8.26 -10.25 -22.95
N LYS A 3 7.23 -9.90 -22.17
CA LYS A 3 5.85 -9.80 -22.68
C LYS A 3 5.77 -8.55 -23.54
N THR A 4 5.40 -8.68 -24.82
CA THR A 4 5.31 -7.51 -25.72
C THR A 4 4.03 -6.71 -25.47
N HIS A 5 2.95 -7.38 -25.06
CA HIS A 5 1.64 -6.76 -24.87
C HIS A 5 0.98 -7.11 -23.54
N THR A 6 0.38 -6.11 -22.90
CA THR A 6 -0.43 -6.27 -21.69
C THR A 6 -1.91 -6.31 -22.05
N SER A 7 -2.65 -7.30 -21.54
CA SER A 7 -4.09 -7.37 -21.84
C SER A 7 -4.85 -6.24 -21.15
N ARG A 8 -5.91 -5.74 -21.79
CA ARG A 8 -6.79 -4.73 -21.19
C ARG A 8 -7.36 -5.19 -19.85
N SER A 9 -7.71 -6.47 -19.73
CA SER A 9 -8.17 -7.05 -18.47
C SER A 9 -7.12 -7.05 -17.36
N ASP A 10 -5.83 -7.20 -17.69
CA ASP A 10 -4.76 -7.10 -16.71
C ASP A 10 -4.59 -5.66 -16.24
N ILE A 11 -4.62 -4.68 -17.16
CA ILE A 11 -4.56 -3.25 -16.83
C ILE A 11 -5.72 -2.83 -15.93
N ASP A 12 -6.94 -3.21 -16.28
CA ASP A 12 -8.13 -2.90 -15.49
C ASP A 12 -8.07 -3.53 -14.10
N ARG A 13 -7.46 -4.71 -13.97
CA ARG A 13 -7.26 -5.39 -12.68
C ARG A 13 -6.19 -4.69 -11.85
N TYR A 14 -5.04 -4.42 -12.45
CA TYR A 14 -3.90 -3.78 -11.79
C TYR A 14 -4.28 -2.41 -11.23
N LEU A 15 -4.75 -1.49 -12.07
CA LEU A 15 -5.07 -0.13 -11.62
C LEU A 15 -6.16 -0.10 -10.54
N ARG A 16 -7.12 -1.04 -10.59
CA ARG A 16 -8.16 -1.16 -9.55
C ARG A 16 -7.59 -1.59 -8.21
N VAL A 17 -6.69 -2.58 -8.22
CA VAL A 17 -6.04 -3.11 -7.03
C VAL A 17 -5.11 -2.06 -6.45
N ASP A 18 -4.30 -1.43 -7.29
CA ASP A 18 -3.30 -0.45 -6.86
C ASP A 18 -4.01 0.76 -6.22
N HIS A 19 -5.01 1.35 -6.88
CA HIS A 19 -5.83 2.41 -6.29
C HIS A 19 -6.48 2.01 -4.95
N ALA A 20 -7.00 0.79 -4.84
CA ALA A 20 -7.59 0.31 -3.59
C ALA A 20 -6.53 0.11 -2.48
N GLY A 21 -5.32 -0.31 -2.86
CA GLY A 21 -4.14 -0.44 -2.00
C GLY A 21 -3.72 0.91 -1.45
N GLU A 22 -3.43 1.88 -2.33
CA GLU A 22 -3.01 3.24 -1.95
C GLU A 22 -4.06 3.94 -1.08
N ARG A 23 -5.36 3.74 -1.37
CA ARG A 23 -6.41 4.27 -0.51
C ARG A 23 -6.35 3.67 0.90
N ALA A 24 -6.13 2.37 1.01
CA ALA A 24 -6.00 1.73 2.31
C ALA A 24 -4.73 2.18 3.04
N ALA A 25 -3.58 2.25 2.36
CA ALA A 25 -2.30 2.68 2.90
C ALA A 25 -2.33 4.13 3.40
N GLN A 26 -2.83 5.07 2.59
CA GLN A 26 -3.09 6.45 3.01
C GLN A 26 -3.96 6.50 4.28
N GLN A 27 -5.03 5.69 4.34
CA GLN A 27 -5.89 5.65 5.52
C GLN A 27 -5.22 5.02 6.74
N ILE A 28 -4.33 4.04 6.58
CA ILE A 28 -3.51 3.48 7.66
C ILE A 28 -2.67 4.59 8.29
N TYR A 29 -1.90 5.34 7.50
CA TYR A 29 -1.09 6.44 8.05
C TYR A 29 -1.94 7.54 8.68
N LYS A 30 -3.08 7.88 8.07
CA LYS A 30 -4.04 8.81 8.68
C LYS A 30 -4.56 8.32 10.04
N GLY A 31 -4.82 7.02 10.17
CA GLY A 31 -5.21 6.38 11.41
C GLY A 31 -4.10 6.39 12.45
N GLN A 32 -2.86 6.12 12.03
CA GLN A 32 -1.69 6.21 12.90
C GLN A 32 -1.49 7.64 13.43
N LEU A 33 -1.56 8.65 12.55
CA LEU A 33 -1.46 10.07 12.93
C LEU A 33 -2.59 10.51 13.85
N ALA A 34 -3.79 9.95 13.73
CA ALA A 34 -4.88 10.27 14.65
C ALA A 34 -4.52 9.98 16.13
N ILE A 35 -3.60 9.04 16.37
CA ILE A 35 -3.09 8.70 17.70
C ILE A 35 -1.72 9.34 17.96
N MET A 36 -0.84 9.35 16.97
CA MET A 36 0.59 9.61 17.13
C MET A 36 1.06 10.95 16.57
N LYS A 37 0.17 11.85 16.12
CA LYS A 37 0.56 13.14 15.52
C LYS A 37 1.56 13.95 16.35
N ASN A 38 1.43 13.94 17.69
CA ASN A 38 2.32 14.68 18.59
C ASN A 38 3.44 13.79 19.19
N HIS A 39 3.59 12.56 18.73
CA HIS A 39 4.69 11.67 19.09
C HIS A 39 5.95 12.06 18.31
N ALA A 40 7.12 11.65 18.78
CA ALA A 40 8.39 11.85 18.07
C ALA A 40 8.44 11.22 16.67
N MET A 41 7.54 10.28 16.38
CA MET A 41 7.39 9.59 15.08
C MET A 41 6.37 10.27 14.16
N GLY A 42 5.65 11.28 14.65
CA GLY A 42 4.61 11.97 13.89
C GLY A 42 5.13 12.53 12.55
N PRO A 43 6.31 13.20 12.50
CA PRO A 43 6.86 13.72 11.26
C PRO A 43 7.17 12.63 10.21
N GLU A 44 7.75 11.50 10.60
CA GLU A 44 8.08 10.40 9.69
C GLU A 44 6.81 9.72 9.16
N ILE A 45 5.81 9.51 10.01
CA ILE A 45 4.50 8.98 9.59
C ILE A 45 3.80 9.96 8.63
N GLN A 46 3.92 11.26 8.88
CA GLN A 46 3.38 12.30 8.01
C GLN A 46 4.08 12.32 6.65
N HIS A 47 5.39 12.13 6.62
CA HIS A 47 6.16 12.04 5.37
C HIS A 47 5.72 10.85 4.51
N MET A 48 5.63 9.65 5.09
CA MET A 48 5.12 8.47 4.37
C MET A 48 3.68 8.69 3.88
N MET A 49 2.81 9.27 4.72
CA MET A 49 1.44 9.60 4.32
C MET A 49 1.38 10.56 3.12
N GLU A 50 2.29 11.53 3.03
CA GLU A 50 2.33 12.47 1.92
C GLU A 50 2.69 11.76 0.61
N GLN A 51 3.60 10.79 0.63
CA GLN A 51 3.90 9.94 -0.53
C GLN A 51 2.68 9.09 -0.94
N GLU A 52 1.95 8.51 0.03
CA GLU A 52 0.70 7.77 -0.28
C GLU A 52 -0.38 8.64 -0.92
N VAL A 53 -0.44 9.94 -0.58
CA VAL A 53 -1.35 10.87 -1.27
C VAL A 53 -0.93 11.01 -2.73
N GLU A 54 0.35 11.19 -3.02
CA GLU A 54 0.86 11.27 -4.39
C GLU A 54 0.59 9.99 -5.18
N HIS A 55 0.78 8.82 -4.56
CA HIS A 55 0.51 7.52 -5.18
C HIS A 55 -0.97 7.37 -5.52
N LEU A 56 -1.86 7.66 -4.56
CA LEU A 56 -3.30 7.58 -4.77
C LEU A 56 -3.76 8.54 -5.88
N GLU A 57 -3.29 9.78 -5.89
CA GLU A 57 -3.61 10.76 -6.93
C GLU A 57 -3.16 10.31 -8.32
N ALA A 58 -1.99 9.67 -8.42
CA ALA A 58 -1.50 9.12 -9.67
C ALA A 58 -2.41 8.00 -10.19
N PHE A 59 -2.86 7.08 -9.33
CA PHE A 59 -3.79 6.02 -9.76
C PHE A 59 -5.21 6.53 -9.99
N GLU A 60 -5.70 7.52 -9.25
CA GLU A 60 -6.97 8.20 -9.55
C GLU A 60 -6.94 8.82 -10.95
N THR A 61 -5.82 9.44 -11.33
CA THR A 61 -5.59 9.96 -12.68
C THR A 61 -5.61 8.83 -13.72
N LEU A 62 -4.84 7.75 -13.49
CA LEU A 62 -4.76 6.62 -14.41
C LEU A 62 -6.09 5.88 -14.58
N LEU A 63 -6.88 5.72 -13.51
CA LEU A 63 -8.22 5.13 -13.56
C LEU A 63 -9.12 5.97 -14.49
N ASN A 64 -9.10 7.29 -14.34
CA ASN A 64 -9.88 8.20 -15.17
C ASN A 64 -9.44 8.17 -16.64
N GLU A 65 -8.14 8.32 -16.91
CA GLU A 65 -7.59 8.33 -18.27
C GLU A 65 -7.88 7.02 -19.01
N ARG A 66 -7.76 5.89 -18.32
CA ARG A 66 -7.94 4.56 -18.91
C ARG A 66 -9.38 4.07 -18.81
N GLN A 67 -10.29 4.84 -18.21
CA GLN A 67 -11.70 4.49 -18.02
C GLN A 67 -11.86 3.16 -17.27
N VAL A 68 -11.05 2.97 -16.22
CA VAL A 68 -11.08 1.80 -15.34
C VAL A 68 -11.93 2.12 -14.11
N ARG A 69 -12.81 1.21 -13.76
CA ARG A 69 -13.65 1.35 -12.57
C ARG A 69 -12.81 1.03 -11.30
N PRO A 70 -12.88 1.87 -10.24
CA PRO A 70 -12.32 1.54 -8.94
C PRO A 70 -13.04 0.34 -8.30
N SER A 71 -12.44 -0.23 -7.25
CA SER A 71 -13.04 -1.35 -6.53
C SER A 71 -14.39 -0.96 -5.95
N LEU A 72 -15.38 -1.86 -6.04
CA LEU A 72 -16.67 -1.69 -5.38
C LEU A 72 -16.57 -1.55 -3.86
N LEU A 73 -15.51 -2.11 -3.28
CA LEU A 73 -15.25 -2.13 -1.85
C LEU A 73 -14.29 -1.02 -1.42
N ASP A 74 -14.01 -0.05 -2.29
CA ASP A 74 -13.10 1.07 -2.02
C ASP A 74 -13.40 1.83 -0.71
N PRO A 75 -14.67 2.16 -0.35
CA PRO A 75 -14.97 2.75 0.95
C PRO A 75 -14.68 1.82 2.14
N LEU A 76 -14.85 0.52 1.95
CA LEU A 76 -14.56 -0.49 2.97
C LEU A 76 -13.05 -0.62 3.19
N TRP A 77 -12.25 -0.58 2.13
CA TRP A 77 -10.78 -0.62 2.20
C TRP A 77 -10.23 0.58 2.94
N GLY A 78 -10.73 1.78 2.64
CA GLY A 78 -10.35 2.98 3.39
C GLY A 78 -10.71 2.89 4.88
N ALA A 79 -11.92 2.42 5.21
CA ALA A 79 -12.33 2.26 6.60
C ALA A 79 -11.50 1.21 7.35
N ALA A 80 -11.20 0.08 6.70
CA ALA A 80 -10.36 -0.98 7.27
C ALA A 80 -8.92 -0.51 7.50
N GLY A 81 -8.34 0.22 6.53
CA GLY A 81 -7.02 0.82 6.64
C GLY A 81 -6.94 1.79 7.83
N PHE A 82 -7.90 2.72 7.92
CA PHE A 82 -7.97 3.65 9.05
C PHE A 82 -8.07 2.95 10.40
N ALA A 83 -8.94 1.95 10.51
CA ALA A 83 -9.11 1.18 11.74
C ALA A 83 -7.83 0.42 12.13
N LEU A 84 -7.13 -0.17 11.15
CA LEU A 84 -5.85 -0.84 11.37
C LEU A 84 -4.76 0.14 11.86
N GLY A 85 -4.66 1.30 11.23
CA GLY A 85 -3.72 2.35 11.63
C GLY A 85 -3.97 2.86 13.06
N VAL A 86 -5.23 3.16 13.40
CA VAL A 86 -5.60 3.55 14.77
C VAL A 86 -5.29 2.45 15.77
N ALA A 87 -5.68 1.20 15.48
CA ALA A 87 -5.49 0.08 16.40
C ALA A 87 -4.02 -0.18 16.70
N THR A 88 -3.17 -0.20 15.67
CA THR A 88 -1.74 -0.47 15.81
C THR A 88 -1.01 0.69 16.48
N ALA A 89 -1.36 1.93 16.17
CA ALA A 89 -0.82 3.10 16.86
C ALA A 89 -1.25 3.17 18.34
N ALA A 90 -2.48 2.77 18.67
CA ALA A 90 -2.94 2.67 20.05
C ALA A 90 -2.19 1.59 20.87
N MET A 91 -1.64 0.57 20.20
CA MET A 91 -0.76 -0.44 20.82
C MET A 91 0.66 0.09 21.06
N GLY A 92 1.04 1.20 20.43
CA GLY A 92 2.30 1.91 20.60
C GLY A 92 3.12 2.07 19.31
N PRO A 93 4.19 2.89 19.34
CA PRO A 93 4.94 3.27 18.14
C PRO A 93 5.55 2.08 17.41
N LYS A 94 6.13 1.11 18.13
CA LYS A 94 6.69 -0.11 17.50
C LYS A 94 5.62 -0.95 16.80
N ALA A 95 4.40 -1.00 17.33
CA ALA A 95 3.32 -1.73 16.70
C ALA A 95 2.78 -1.03 15.45
N ALA A 96 2.75 0.31 15.44
CA ALA A 96 2.48 1.09 14.22
C ALA A 96 3.55 0.81 13.14
N MET A 97 4.83 0.86 13.50
CA MET A 97 5.91 0.54 12.55
C MET A 97 5.88 -0.93 12.09
N ALA A 98 5.56 -1.88 12.98
CA ALA A 98 5.34 -3.27 12.59
C ALA A 98 4.19 -3.43 11.58
N CYS A 99 3.14 -2.61 11.71
CA CYS A 99 2.07 -2.55 10.73
C CYS A 99 2.58 -2.08 9.36
N THR A 100 3.32 -0.96 9.34
CA THR A 100 3.94 -0.43 8.13
C THR A 100 4.82 -1.48 7.45
N ILE A 101 5.76 -2.10 8.18
CA ILE A 101 6.60 -3.19 7.64
C ILE A 101 5.75 -4.28 6.98
N ALA A 102 4.72 -4.76 7.70
CA ALA A 102 3.90 -5.86 7.22
C ALA A 102 3.08 -5.50 5.96
N VAL A 103 2.62 -4.25 5.84
CA VAL A 103 1.88 -3.77 4.68
C VAL A 103 2.84 -3.60 3.50
N GLU A 104 3.94 -2.87 3.69
CA GLU A 104 4.83 -2.49 2.58
C GLU A 104 5.63 -3.65 2.00
N GLU A 105 5.91 -4.69 2.80
CA GLU A 105 6.43 -5.94 2.22
C GLU A 105 5.44 -6.59 1.25
N VAL A 106 4.14 -6.55 1.54
CA VAL A 106 3.12 -7.14 0.67
C VAL A 106 2.88 -6.27 -0.56
N ILE A 107 2.82 -4.94 -0.39
CA ILE A 107 2.61 -4.01 -1.49
C ILE A 107 3.84 -3.96 -2.40
N GLY A 108 5.06 -3.88 -1.84
CA GLY A 108 6.30 -3.96 -2.61
C GLY A 108 6.43 -5.27 -3.40
N GLU A 109 6.08 -6.42 -2.80
CA GLU A 109 6.01 -7.69 -3.54
C GLU A 109 4.96 -7.68 -4.67
N HIS A 110 3.81 -7.03 -4.44
CA HIS A 110 2.74 -6.91 -5.42
C HIS A 110 3.19 -6.06 -6.61
N TYR A 111 3.76 -4.88 -6.35
CA TYR A 111 4.30 -4.01 -7.40
C TYR A 111 5.46 -4.66 -8.17
N GLN A 112 6.36 -5.37 -7.49
CA GLN A 112 7.42 -6.12 -8.17
C GLN A 112 6.84 -7.12 -9.17
N LYS A 113 5.85 -7.94 -8.75
CA LYS A 113 5.20 -8.92 -9.64
C LYS A 113 4.47 -8.24 -10.78
N GLN A 114 3.84 -7.10 -10.55
CA GLN A 114 3.17 -6.34 -11.59
C GLN A 114 4.16 -5.79 -12.62
N ALA A 115 5.24 -5.15 -12.19
CA ALA A 115 6.29 -4.62 -13.07
C ALA A 115 6.92 -5.70 -13.96
N GLU A 116 7.06 -6.93 -13.45
CA GLU A 116 7.53 -8.09 -14.22
C GLU A 116 6.52 -8.57 -15.28
N ASN A 117 5.22 -8.37 -15.04
CA ASN A 117 4.13 -8.83 -15.92
C ASN A 117 3.62 -7.75 -16.88
N LEU A 118 3.98 -6.49 -16.68
CA LEU A 118 3.73 -5.40 -17.62
C LEU A 118 4.61 -5.56 -18.86
N GLY A 119 3.97 -5.47 -20.02
CA GLY A 119 4.61 -5.54 -21.32
C GLY A 119 5.30 -4.24 -21.74
N GLU A 120 6.06 -4.31 -22.83
CA GLU A 120 6.79 -3.16 -23.37
C GLU A 120 5.85 -2.01 -23.80
N ASP A 121 4.61 -2.33 -24.17
CA ASP A 121 3.55 -1.37 -24.50
C ASP A 121 3.10 -0.52 -23.29
N GLU A 122 3.46 -0.92 -22.08
CA GLU A 122 3.08 -0.27 -20.83
C GLU A 122 4.28 0.27 -20.06
N ALA A 123 5.35 0.64 -20.77
CA ALA A 123 6.59 1.16 -20.17
C ALA A 123 6.37 2.36 -19.23
N SER A 124 5.40 3.24 -19.53
CA SER A 124 5.07 4.38 -18.65
C SER A 124 4.44 3.94 -17.34
N LEU A 125 3.47 3.00 -17.39
CA LEU A 125 2.86 2.45 -16.18
C LEU A 125 3.88 1.66 -15.36
N LYS A 126 4.73 0.88 -16.04
CA LYS A 126 5.81 0.13 -15.38
C LYS A 126 6.73 1.03 -14.57
N LYS A 127 7.12 2.19 -15.12
CA LYS A 127 7.94 3.17 -14.39
C LYS A 127 7.25 3.72 -13.14
N ILE A 128 5.95 3.98 -13.21
CA ILE A 128 5.16 4.44 -12.05
C ILE A 128 5.15 3.35 -10.97
N VAL A 129 4.82 2.12 -11.36
CA VAL A 129 4.79 0.95 -10.46
C VAL A 129 6.17 0.67 -9.83
N GLU A 130 7.25 0.78 -10.60
CA GLU A 130 8.61 0.61 -10.09
C GLU A 130 9.03 1.72 -9.14
N LYS A 131 8.63 2.98 -9.41
CA LYS A 131 8.86 4.10 -8.48
C LYS A 131 8.14 3.85 -7.16
N PHE A 132 6.84 3.54 -7.21
CA PHE A 132 6.05 3.34 -6.00
C PHE A 132 6.53 2.12 -5.22
N ARG A 133 6.91 1.03 -5.90
CA ARG A 133 7.61 -0.09 -5.25
C ARG A 133 8.82 0.39 -4.44
N ASP A 134 9.66 1.24 -5.02
CA ASP A 134 10.87 1.71 -4.34
C ASP A 134 10.54 2.61 -3.15
N ASP A 135 9.51 3.46 -3.28
CA ASP A 135 8.97 4.27 -2.20
C ASP A 135 8.40 3.38 -1.06
N GLU A 136 7.65 2.31 -1.36
CA GLU A 136 7.16 1.36 -0.35
C GLU A 136 8.29 0.64 0.39
N LEU A 137 9.35 0.28 -0.32
CA LEU A 137 10.52 -0.37 0.28
C LEU A 137 11.28 0.60 1.18
N GLU A 138 11.31 1.89 0.84
CA GLU A 138 11.84 2.94 1.71
C GLU A 138 10.99 3.07 2.98
N HIS A 139 9.65 3.11 2.87
CA HIS A 139 8.74 3.16 4.03
C HIS A 139 8.95 1.98 4.98
N ARG A 140 9.08 0.76 4.42
CA ARG A 140 9.43 -0.44 5.18
C ARG A 140 10.73 -0.25 5.94
N ASP A 141 11.77 0.26 5.27
CA ASP A 141 13.10 0.41 5.85
C ASP A 141 13.11 1.47 6.95
N ILE A 142 12.40 2.60 6.75
CA ILE A 142 12.12 3.59 7.82
C ILE A 142 11.47 2.89 9.02
N ALA A 143 10.44 2.09 8.80
CA ALA A 143 9.75 1.41 9.89
C ALA A 143 10.63 0.38 10.63
N ILE A 144 11.58 -0.27 9.93
CA ILE A 144 12.61 -1.12 10.54
C ILE A 144 13.56 -0.28 11.40
N ASP A 145 14.09 0.81 10.86
CA ASP A 145 15.00 1.72 11.56
C ASP A 145 14.35 2.35 12.81
N HIS A 146 13.03 2.48 12.79
CA HIS A 146 12.20 2.93 13.91
C HIS A 146 11.64 1.76 14.75
N ASP A 147 12.40 0.69 14.88
CA ASP A 147 12.19 -0.40 15.85
C ASP A 147 10.89 -1.21 15.62
N GLY A 148 10.32 -1.23 14.41
CA GLY A 148 9.10 -1.97 14.12
C GLY A 148 9.22 -3.47 14.41
N GLU A 149 10.37 -4.08 14.12
CA GLU A 149 10.65 -5.50 14.40
C GLU A 149 10.68 -5.82 15.91
N ASN A 150 10.87 -4.80 16.75
CA ASN A 150 10.89 -4.92 18.21
C ASN A 150 9.49 -4.80 18.84
N ALA A 151 8.42 -4.81 18.04
CA ALA A 151 7.05 -4.81 18.54
C ALA A 151 6.72 -6.08 19.34
N LYS A 152 5.86 -5.95 20.35
CA LYS A 152 5.36 -7.11 21.10
C LYS A 152 4.58 -8.02 20.15
N HIS A 153 4.95 -9.30 20.13
CA HIS A 153 4.36 -10.31 19.24
C HIS A 153 4.47 -9.95 17.74
N TYR A 154 5.59 -9.32 17.35
CA TYR A 154 5.86 -8.89 15.97
C TYR A 154 5.49 -9.92 14.91
N ASP A 155 6.02 -11.15 14.99
CA ASP A 155 5.77 -12.20 13.99
C ASP A 155 4.28 -12.50 13.80
N MET A 156 3.52 -12.52 14.89
CA MET A 156 2.09 -12.76 14.87
C MET A 156 1.35 -11.58 14.24
N LEU A 157 1.67 -10.35 14.67
CA LEU A 157 1.06 -9.12 14.14
C LEU A 157 1.31 -9.01 12.64
N ARG A 158 2.57 -9.16 12.23
CA ARG A 158 2.99 -9.17 10.83
C ARG A 158 2.24 -10.23 10.02
N ALA A 159 2.21 -11.48 10.49
CA ALA A 159 1.55 -12.56 9.75
C ALA A 159 0.03 -12.33 9.56
N VAL A 160 -0.65 -11.76 10.56
CA VAL A 160 -2.07 -11.42 10.47
C VAL A 160 -2.31 -10.31 9.46
N ILE A 161 -1.53 -9.22 9.54
CA ILE A 161 -1.66 -8.07 8.64
C ILE A 161 -1.35 -8.49 7.21
N GLN A 162 -0.24 -9.19 6.97
CA GLN A 162 0.13 -9.67 5.64
C GLN A 162 -0.96 -10.56 5.03
N ARG A 163 -1.56 -11.45 5.82
CA ARG A 163 -2.68 -12.28 5.36
C ARG A 163 -3.90 -11.43 5.00
N GLY A 164 -4.19 -10.41 5.80
CA GLY A 164 -5.23 -9.41 5.51
C GLY A 164 -4.99 -8.71 4.17
N CYS A 165 -3.82 -8.12 3.97
CA CYS A 165 -3.43 -7.42 2.73
C CYS A 165 -3.53 -8.34 1.51
N ARG A 166 -2.93 -9.54 1.57
CA ARG A 166 -3.00 -10.51 0.46
C ARG A 166 -4.42 -10.97 0.15
N THR A 167 -5.31 -10.99 1.15
CA THR A 167 -6.73 -11.29 0.95
C THR A 167 -7.45 -10.13 0.29
N ALA A 168 -7.21 -8.90 0.76
CA ALA A 168 -7.78 -7.68 0.17
C ALA A 168 -7.39 -7.53 -1.30
N ILE A 169 -6.11 -7.73 -1.64
CA ILE A 169 -5.61 -7.74 -3.04
C ILE A 169 -6.42 -8.72 -3.89
N LYS A 170 -6.54 -10.00 -3.47
CA LYS A 170 -7.29 -11.03 -4.21
C LYS A 170 -8.77 -10.72 -4.40
N VAL A 171 -9.36 -9.95 -3.47
CA VAL A 171 -10.75 -9.51 -3.58
C VAL A 171 -10.86 -8.33 -4.54
N ALA A 172 -10.00 -7.32 -4.39
CA ALA A 172 -9.96 -6.14 -5.26
C ALA A 172 -9.66 -6.50 -6.72
N GLU A 173 -8.88 -7.56 -6.97
CA GLU A 173 -8.65 -8.09 -8.32
C GLU A 173 -9.96 -8.46 -9.04
N LYS A 174 -11.00 -8.84 -8.29
CA LYS A 174 -12.26 -9.35 -8.83
C LYS A 174 -13.36 -8.29 -8.90
N ILE A 175 -13.41 -7.34 -7.96
CA ILE A 175 -14.57 -6.44 -7.76
C ILE A 175 -14.20 -5.00 -7.42
#